data_AF-J0D144-F1
#
_entry.id   AF-J0D144-F1
#
_cell.length_a   1.000
_cell.length_b   1.000
_cell.length_c   1.000
_cell.angle_alpha   90.00
_cell.angle_beta   90.00
_cell.angle_gamma   90.00
#
_symmetry.space_group_name_H-M   'P 1'
#
loop_
_entity.id
_entity.type
_entity.pdbx_description
1 polymer ?
#
loop_
_entity_poly.entity_id
_entity_poly.type
_entity_poly.pdbx_seq_one_letter_code
_entity_poly.pdbx_strand_id
1 'polypeptide(L)'
;MAAQVCLHWRDHGIDHPTFWKNIEATSPTAGALDMLAARLGQSCGRPFSLTIDIEAPLRPTAENRLMQLITAIMPTVQKLDIRLNAFCMISLWPVLNWDAPELTTFSLRLYNPDRIMARVPVNWCIFDSLPGKLREVTLEDVILPDPIDDFPAFSQLHKLTIIHPPATVTNFPARFLEICRNLHTLVLRSGRLTFEEQWSTAALEGLSRLTWLVIDLDPLARDEFVARMPLMKHIPSIVMLPPPDIDAAYNFLVGVGSPFNVGLIFKCPNEFCVIVEDDRSGYIRVFIEFIDLYERGPDANDEVNILLENDEFPKQVESLSVSLCLWDLLVPYMSYYAGLAKLVISLATPDPFSVHRLDGKPLAFVALEVLVIEALDAHYAVVRPGDVIHFVDQVLQASHCRKLELRRVLLHWQEDAAPLYKRFDHNYRISQGSKTTNAGIYLYRLPQRKARDPRRFAALEGPCHSERLLLRIATRLAGKDDMRVCE
;
A
#
# COMPACT_ATOMS: atom_id res chain seq x y z
N MET A 1 -28.09 -16.55 -0.02
CA MET A 1 -29.45 -16.19 -0.47
C MET A 1 -29.88 -16.93 -1.74
N ALA A 2 -29.07 -17.02 -2.81
CA ALA A 2 -29.45 -17.76 -4.03
C ALA A 2 -29.82 -19.24 -3.80
N ALA A 3 -29.08 -19.94 -2.92
CA ALA A 3 -29.30 -21.37 -2.60
C ALA A 3 -30.61 -21.69 -1.84
N GLN A 4 -31.36 -20.67 -1.42
CA GLN A 4 -32.64 -20.83 -0.71
C GLN A 4 -33.86 -20.67 -1.63
N VAL A 5 -33.68 -20.31 -2.91
CA VAL A 5 -34.79 -20.02 -3.83
C VAL A 5 -35.48 -21.29 -4.32
N CYS A 6 -34.72 -22.20 -4.93
CA CYS A 6 -35.19 -23.53 -5.33
C CYS A 6 -34.00 -24.49 -5.49
N LEU A 7 -34.26 -25.79 -5.69
CA LEU A 7 -33.21 -26.81 -5.86
C LEU A 7 -32.25 -26.46 -7.01
N HIS A 8 -32.79 -26.09 -8.17
CA HIS A 8 -31.97 -25.72 -9.33
C HIS A 8 -30.98 -24.57 -9.05
N TRP A 9 -31.39 -23.51 -8.35
CA TRP A 9 -30.51 -22.41 -7.98
C TRP A 9 -29.50 -22.79 -6.90
N ARG A 10 -29.83 -23.77 -6.06
CA ARG A 10 -28.90 -24.35 -5.10
C ARG A 10 -27.79 -25.11 -5.82
N ASP A 11 -28.15 -25.97 -6.78
CA ASP A 11 -27.19 -26.75 -7.54
C ASP A 11 -26.24 -25.82 -8.32
N HIS A 12 -26.79 -24.84 -9.05
CA HIS A 12 -25.99 -23.83 -9.74
C HIS A 12 -25.15 -22.97 -8.78
N GLY A 13 -25.68 -22.65 -7.61
CA GLY A 13 -24.99 -21.86 -6.60
C GLY A 13 -23.77 -22.59 -6.02
N ILE A 14 -23.88 -23.90 -5.80
CA ILE A 14 -22.81 -24.73 -5.26
C ILE A 14 -21.66 -24.87 -6.27
N ASP A 15 -21.98 -25.01 -7.55
CA ASP A 15 -20.95 -25.13 -8.60
C ASP A 15 -20.24 -23.80 -8.93
N HIS A 16 -20.86 -22.66 -8.60
CA HIS A 16 -20.31 -21.36 -8.91
C HIS A 16 -19.01 -21.08 -8.15
N PRO A 17 -17.94 -20.56 -8.80
CA PRO A 17 -16.66 -20.29 -8.14
C PRO A 17 -16.74 -19.45 -6.88
N THR A 18 -17.66 -18.51 -6.79
CA THR A 18 -17.83 -17.69 -5.58
C THR A 18 -18.21 -18.51 -4.34
N PHE A 19 -18.77 -19.71 -4.52
CA PHE A 19 -19.17 -20.57 -3.41
C PHE A 19 -18.00 -21.41 -2.85
N TRP A 20 -17.11 -21.93 -3.69
CA TRP A 20 -16.03 -22.83 -3.24
C TRP A 20 -14.63 -22.21 -3.29
N LYS A 21 -14.43 -21.12 -4.04
CA LYS A 21 -13.10 -20.53 -4.25
C LYS A 21 -12.57 -19.79 -3.02
N ASN A 22 -13.45 -19.14 -2.25
CA ASN A 22 -13.07 -18.41 -1.05
C ASN A 22 -13.90 -18.95 0.13
N ILE A 23 -13.24 -19.68 1.01
CA ILE A 23 -13.85 -20.34 2.16
C ILE A 23 -13.27 -19.70 3.42
N GLU A 24 -14.13 -19.39 4.37
CA GLU A 24 -13.77 -18.71 5.61
C GLU A 24 -14.34 -19.47 6.80
N ALA A 25 -13.54 -19.59 7.86
CA ALA A 25 -13.92 -20.21 9.13
C ALA A 25 -13.62 -19.24 10.28
N THR A 26 -14.68 -18.63 10.82
CA THR A 26 -14.59 -17.63 11.91
C THR A 26 -15.10 -18.12 13.27
N SER A 27 -15.55 -19.38 13.33
CA SER A 27 -16.18 -19.93 14.53
C SER A 27 -15.67 -21.35 14.82
N PRO A 28 -15.32 -21.66 16.08
CA PRO A 28 -14.86 -23.00 16.47
C PRO A 28 -15.99 -23.97 16.82
N THR A 29 -17.26 -23.60 16.59
CA THR A 29 -18.39 -24.46 16.95
C THR A 29 -18.42 -25.71 16.05
N ALA A 30 -18.89 -26.84 16.59
CA ALA A 30 -18.97 -28.09 15.83
C ALA A 30 -19.75 -27.92 14.51
N GLY A 31 -20.90 -27.25 14.55
CA GLY A 31 -21.69 -26.98 13.34
C GLY A 31 -20.98 -26.10 12.31
N ALA A 32 -20.17 -25.14 12.74
CA ALA A 32 -19.37 -24.32 11.82
C ALA A 32 -18.26 -25.15 11.16
N LEU A 33 -17.60 -26.03 11.92
CA LEU A 33 -16.58 -26.94 11.38
C LEU A 33 -17.18 -28.02 10.47
N ASP A 34 -18.39 -28.50 10.75
CA ASP A 34 -19.10 -29.43 9.87
C ASP A 34 -19.53 -28.75 8.56
N MET A 35 -19.96 -27.49 8.63
CA MET A 35 -20.25 -26.69 7.44
C MET A 35 -18.98 -26.41 6.63
N LEU A 36 -17.86 -26.12 7.29
CA LEU A 36 -16.55 -26.01 6.65
C LEU A 36 -16.20 -27.31 5.93
N ALA A 37 -16.27 -28.45 6.62
CA ALA A 37 -16.02 -29.77 6.03
C ALA A 37 -16.88 -30.04 4.80
N ALA A 38 -18.17 -29.70 4.86
CA ALA A 38 -19.08 -29.85 3.73
C ALA A 38 -18.66 -28.96 2.55
N ARG A 39 -18.32 -27.68 2.77
CA ARG A 39 -17.85 -26.77 1.70
C ARG A 39 -16.53 -27.21 1.10
N LEU A 40 -15.60 -27.70 1.93
CA LEU A 40 -14.33 -28.28 1.47
C LEU A 40 -14.57 -29.50 0.58
N GLY A 41 -15.50 -30.39 0.96
CA GLY A 41 -15.89 -31.53 0.12
C GLY A 41 -16.47 -31.11 -1.24
N GLN A 42 -17.20 -30.00 -1.30
CA GLN A 42 -17.73 -29.45 -2.56
C GLN A 42 -16.66 -28.79 -3.43
N SER A 43 -15.43 -28.56 -2.95
CA SER A 43 -14.34 -28.07 -3.81
C SER A 43 -13.98 -29.11 -4.88
N CYS A 44 -14.24 -30.40 -4.65
CA CYS A 44 -13.92 -31.50 -5.55
C CYS A 44 -12.46 -31.47 -6.04
N GLY A 45 -11.54 -31.07 -5.17
CA GLY A 45 -10.11 -30.97 -5.47
C GLY A 45 -9.68 -29.73 -6.27
N ARG A 46 -10.61 -28.80 -6.57
CA ARG A 46 -10.30 -27.55 -7.27
C ARG A 46 -9.49 -26.61 -6.37
N PRO A 47 -8.49 -25.87 -6.91
CA PRO A 47 -7.73 -24.93 -6.10
C PRO A 47 -8.57 -23.81 -5.50
N PHE A 48 -8.39 -23.52 -4.21
CA PHE A 48 -9.19 -22.53 -3.49
C PHE A 48 -8.39 -21.77 -2.41
N SER A 49 -8.99 -20.73 -1.85
CA SER A 49 -8.47 -19.90 -0.76
C SER A 49 -9.22 -20.22 0.53
N LEU A 50 -8.47 -20.48 1.60
CA LEU A 50 -8.97 -20.74 2.94
C LEU A 50 -8.47 -19.66 3.91
N THR A 51 -9.41 -19.03 4.61
CA THR A 51 -9.14 -18.13 5.73
C THR A 51 -9.71 -18.72 7.01
N ILE A 52 -8.89 -18.80 8.05
CA ILE A 52 -9.26 -19.28 9.37
C ILE A 52 -9.00 -18.14 10.35
N ASP A 53 -10.05 -17.58 10.95
CA ASP A 53 -9.94 -16.48 11.92
C ASP A 53 -10.65 -16.87 13.21
N ILE A 54 -9.91 -17.54 14.11
CA ILE A 54 -10.42 -18.03 15.39
C ILE A 54 -9.42 -17.69 16.49
N GLU A 55 -9.57 -16.51 17.08
CA GLU A 55 -8.70 -16.03 18.17
C GLU A 55 -9.04 -16.65 19.54
N ALA A 56 -10.29 -17.09 19.68
CA ALA A 56 -10.77 -17.70 20.92
C ALA A 56 -10.06 -19.05 21.17
N PRO A 57 -9.75 -19.38 22.44
CA PRO A 57 -9.18 -20.68 22.78
C PRO A 57 -10.05 -21.84 22.24
N LEU A 58 -9.42 -22.76 21.51
CA LEU A 58 -10.09 -23.94 20.98
C LEU A 58 -10.24 -25.00 22.08
N ARG A 59 -11.40 -25.66 22.10
CA ARG A 59 -11.54 -26.92 22.84
C ARG A 59 -10.77 -28.01 22.11
N PRO A 60 -10.16 -28.99 22.79
CA PRO A 60 -9.36 -30.03 22.15
C PRO A 60 -10.08 -30.77 21.01
N THR A 61 -11.39 -31.00 21.13
CA THR A 61 -12.19 -31.64 20.07
C THR A 61 -12.35 -30.75 18.83
N ALA A 62 -12.55 -29.45 19.00
CA ALA A 62 -12.66 -28.49 17.91
C ALA A 62 -11.31 -28.26 17.23
N GLU A 63 -10.23 -28.17 18.02
CA GLU A 63 -8.85 -28.08 17.54
C GLU A 63 -8.48 -29.29 16.68
N ASN A 64 -8.64 -30.51 17.21
CA ASN A 64 -8.37 -31.74 16.46
C ASN A 64 -9.17 -31.80 15.15
N ARG A 65 -10.45 -31.42 15.19
CA ARG A 65 -11.30 -31.41 14.00
C ARG A 65 -10.82 -30.37 12.98
N LEU A 66 -10.45 -29.18 13.42
CA LEU A 66 -9.91 -28.12 12.56
C LEU A 66 -8.59 -28.57 11.91
N MET A 67 -7.67 -29.12 12.69
CA MET A 67 -6.38 -29.63 12.19
C MET A 67 -6.56 -30.70 11.12
N GLN A 68 -7.49 -31.65 11.33
CA GLN A 68 -7.85 -32.65 10.31
C GLN A 68 -8.38 -32.01 9.00
N LEU A 69 -9.20 -30.97 9.11
CA LEU A 69 -9.73 -30.27 7.94
C LEU A 69 -8.64 -29.53 7.18
N ILE A 70 -7.71 -28.87 7.88
CA ILE A 70 -6.56 -28.20 7.26
C ILE A 70 -5.67 -29.25 6.57
N THR A 71 -5.33 -30.36 7.24
CA THR A 71 -4.55 -31.44 6.63
C THR A 71 -5.18 -31.95 5.34
N ALA A 72 -6.50 -32.17 5.33
CA ALA A 72 -7.20 -32.71 4.17
C ALA A 72 -7.16 -31.79 2.93
N ILE A 73 -6.92 -30.49 3.12
CA ILE A 73 -6.96 -29.50 2.03
C ILE A 73 -5.59 -29.07 1.52
N MET A 74 -4.51 -29.40 2.23
CA MET A 74 -3.14 -29.01 1.88
C MET A 74 -2.79 -29.28 0.41
N PRO A 75 -3.17 -30.42 -0.22
CA PRO A 75 -2.85 -30.69 -1.63
C PRO A 75 -3.46 -29.70 -2.64
N THR A 76 -4.49 -28.95 -2.25
CA THR A 76 -5.33 -28.14 -3.16
C THR A 76 -5.44 -26.68 -2.78
N VAL A 77 -4.98 -26.30 -1.58
CA VAL A 77 -5.10 -24.92 -1.11
C VAL A 77 -4.11 -24.02 -1.86
N GLN A 78 -4.64 -22.97 -2.49
CA GLN A 78 -3.86 -21.96 -3.20
C GLN A 78 -3.46 -20.81 -2.27
N LYS A 79 -4.37 -20.41 -1.38
CA LYS A 79 -4.10 -19.38 -0.37
C LYS A 79 -4.55 -19.87 0.99
N LEU A 80 -3.66 -19.81 1.97
CA LEU A 80 -3.92 -20.23 3.33
C LEU A 80 -3.61 -19.08 4.27
N ASP A 81 -4.64 -18.55 4.92
CA ASP A 81 -4.53 -17.51 5.93
C ASP A 81 -5.05 -18.05 7.26
N ILE A 82 -4.16 -18.15 8.26
CA ILE A 82 -4.43 -18.73 9.56
C ILE A 82 -4.19 -17.68 10.63
N ARG A 83 -5.27 -17.27 11.30
CA ARG A 83 -5.27 -16.47 12.51
C ARG A 83 -5.87 -17.29 13.64
N LEU A 84 -5.01 -17.81 14.50
CA LEU A 84 -5.38 -18.70 15.60
C LEU A 84 -4.78 -18.22 16.91
N ASN A 85 -5.32 -18.70 18.02
CA ASN A 85 -4.67 -18.58 19.31
C ASN A 85 -3.30 -19.31 19.31
N ALA A 86 -2.26 -18.71 19.91
CA ALA A 86 -0.92 -19.28 19.97
C ALA A 86 -0.84 -20.67 20.63
N PHE A 87 -1.79 -21.03 21.51
CA PHE A 87 -1.83 -22.37 22.11
C PHE A 87 -2.03 -23.51 21.08
N CYS A 88 -2.68 -23.23 19.94
CA CYS A 88 -2.95 -24.23 18.90
C CYS A 88 -1.70 -24.59 18.07
N MET A 89 -0.60 -23.88 18.26
CA MET A 89 0.60 -23.99 17.44
C MET A 89 1.23 -25.39 17.48
N ILE A 90 1.23 -26.05 18.64
CA ILE A 90 1.80 -27.41 18.79
C ILE A 90 1.09 -28.39 17.86
N SER A 91 -0.24 -28.28 17.77
CA SER A 91 -1.08 -29.12 16.90
C SER A 91 -1.04 -28.67 15.44
N LEU A 92 -0.75 -27.39 15.18
CA LEU A 92 -0.69 -26.82 13.84
C LEU A 92 0.59 -27.21 13.08
N TRP A 93 1.75 -27.33 13.75
CA TRP A 93 2.99 -27.66 13.04
C TRP A 93 2.96 -28.99 12.27
N PRO A 94 2.49 -30.12 12.85
CA PRO A 94 2.35 -31.36 12.11
C PRO A 94 1.44 -31.24 10.88
N VAL A 95 0.45 -30.35 10.93
CA VAL A 95 -0.46 -30.07 9.80
C VAL A 95 0.24 -29.28 8.71
N LEU A 96 1.00 -28.24 9.08
CA LEU A 96 1.72 -27.41 8.12
C LEU A 96 2.91 -28.11 7.48
N ASN A 97 3.38 -29.24 8.03
CA ASN A 97 4.41 -30.07 7.42
C ASN A 97 3.91 -30.93 6.25
N TRP A 98 2.60 -30.97 5.97
CA TRP A 98 2.07 -31.67 4.79
C TRP A 98 2.35 -30.91 3.51
N ASP A 99 2.60 -31.64 2.42
CA ASP A 99 2.80 -31.08 1.09
C ASP A 99 1.64 -30.18 0.65
N ALA A 100 1.99 -29.02 0.09
CA ALA A 100 1.08 -27.98 -0.37
C ALA A 100 1.49 -27.48 -1.78
N PRO A 101 1.37 -28.32 -2.82
CA PRO A 101 1.95 -28.07 -4.13
C PRO A 101 1.28 -26.91 -4.88
N GLU A 102 0.03 -26.59 -4.55
CA GLU A 102 -0.73 -25.49 -5.16
C GLU A 102 -0.66 -24.17 -4.37
N LEU A 103 -0.02 -24.16 -3.19
CA LEU A 103 0.02 -23.00 -2.30
C LEU A 103 0.89 -21.89 -2.88
N THR A 104 0.30 -20.72 -3.12
CA THR A 104 0.99 -19.52 -3.61
C THR A 104 1.15 -18.44 -2.55
N THR A 105 0.19 -18.35 -1.62
CA THR A 105 0.17 -17.33 -0.56
C THR A 105 -0.09 -17.98 0.79
N PHE A 106 0.78 -17.72 1.75
CA PHE A 106 0.66 -18.21 3.12
C PHE A 106 0.69 -17.03 4.10
N SER A 107 -0.26 -17.03 5.04
CA SER A 107 -0.34 -16.05 6.12
C SER A 107 -0.56 -16.80 7.43
N LEU A 108 0.28 -16.53 8.42
CA LEU A 108 0.18 -17.10 9.76
C LEU A 108 0.27 -15.99 10.81
N ARG A 109 -0.78 -15.86 11.60
CA ARG A 109 -0.89 -14.96 12.74
C ARG A 109 -1.26 -15.76 13.98
N LEU A 110 -0.39 -15.71 14.99
CA LEU A 110 -0.65 -16.34 16.28
C LEU A 110 -1.01 -15.28 17.32
N TYR A 111 -2.26 -15.29 17.77
CA TYR A 111 -2.76 -14.36 18.77
C TYR A 111 -2.32 -14.79 20.17
N ASN A 112 -1.58 -13.92 20.85
CA ASN A 112 -1.05 -14.12 22.20
C ASN A 112 -1.19 -12.83 23.03
N PRO A 113 -2.41 -12.50 23.51
CA PRO A 113 -2.72 -11.19 24.10
C PRO A 113 -1.89 -10.91 25.36
N ASP A 114 -1.70 -11.93 26.19
CA ASP A 114 -0.98 -11.82 27.45
C ASP A 114 0.54 -11.97 27.29
N ARG A 115 1.00 -12.30 26.07
CA ARG A 115 2.41 -12.60 25.76
C ARG A 115 3.05 -13.64 26.69
N ILE A 116 2.23 -14.52 27.25
CA ILE A 116 2.67 -15.57 28.19
C ILE A 116 3.54 -16.59 27.46
N MET A 117 3.21 -16.90 26.21
CA MET A 117 3.99 -17.82 25.40
C MET A 117 5.18 -17.10 24.77
N ALA A 118 6.36 -17.73 24.85
CA ALA A 118 7.49 -17.33 24.03
C ALA A 118 7.11 -17.44 22.54
N ARG A 119 7.64 -16.53 21.73
CA ARG A 119 7.51 -16.66 20.27
C ARG A 119 8.25 -17.90 19.83
N VAL A 120 7.62 -18.62 18.91
CA VAL A 120 8.15 -19.89 18.43
C VAL A 120 8.52 -19.72 16.97
N PRO A 121 9.68 -20.26 16.57
CA PRO A 121 10.09 -20.21 15.18
C PRO A 121 9.14 -21.00 14.28
N VAL A 122 8.95 -20.52 13.06
CA VAL A 122 8.37 -21.35 11.99
C VAL A 122 9.18 -22.64 11.86
N ASN A 123 8.50 -23.77 11.71
CA ASN A 123 9.18 -25.03 11.45
C ASN A 123 9.88 -24.97 10.07
N TRP A 124 11.16 -25.34 10.00
CA TRP A 124 11.91 -25.36 8.75
C TRP A 124 11.38 -26.42 7.75
N CYS A 125 10.65 -27.43 8.25
CA CYS A 125 10.01 -28.47 7.44
C CYS A 125 8.58 -28.16 6.96
N ILE A 126 8.13 -26.90 6.99
CA ILE A 126 6.79 -26.60 6.47
C ILE A 126 6.68 -26.98 5.00
N PHE A 127 5.49 -27.46 4.63
CA PHE A 127 5.15 -27.90 3.28
C PHE A 127 6.07 -29.01 2.76
N ASP A 128 6.38 -29.99 3.61
CA ASP A 128 7.25 -31.13 3.34
C ASP A 128 8.65 -30.74 2.81
N SER A 129 9.12 -29.54 3.16
CA SER A 129 10.37 -28.97 2.64
C SER A 129 10.42 -28.92 1.11
N LEU A 130 9.28 -28.76 0.44
CA LEU A 130 9.21 -28.64 -1.00
C LEU A 130 9.11 -27.17 -1.44
N PRO A 131 9.85 -26.74 -2.47
CA PRO A 131 9.84 -25.34 -2.93
C PRO A 131 8.48 -24.88 -3.46
N GLY A 132 7.64 -25.83 -3.92
CA GLY A 132 6.25 -25.61 -4.30
C GLY A 132 6.00 -24.42 -5.25
N LYS A 133 4.80 -23.85 -5.16
CA LYS A 133 4.40 -22.62 -5.86
C LYS A 133 4.36 -21.40 -4.93
N LEU A 134 4.93 -21.49 -3.73
CA LEU A 134 4.84 -20.43 -2.72
C LEU A 134 5.58 -19.18 -3.21
N ARG A 135 4.92 -18.02 -3.15
CA ARG A 135 5.45 -16.72 -3.61
C ARG A 135 5.32 -15.62 -2.56
N GLU A 136 4.32 -15.71 -1.69
CA GLU A 136 4.03 -14.69 -0.69
C GLU A 136 3.87 -15.33 0.68
N VAL A 137 4.60 -14.81 1.67
CA VAL A 137 4.54 -15.24 3.06
C VAL A 137 4.33 -14.04 3.96
N THR A 138 3.35 -14.13 4.86
CA THR A 138 3.11 -13.20 5.95
C THR A 138 3.18 -13.92 7.28
N LEU A 139 4.02 -13.44 8.18
CA LEU A 139 4.20 -13.98 9.52
C LEU A 139 3.94 -12.87 10.53
N GLU A 140 2.96 -13.07 11.40
CA GLU A 140 2.62 -12.12 12.46
C GLU A 140 2.70 -12.77 13.84
N ASP A 141 3.55 -12.18 14.69
CA ASP A 141 3.96 -12.68 16.02
C ASP A 141 4.59 -14.09 15.97
N VAL A 142 5.16 -14.44 14.83
CA VAL A 142 5.91 -15.68 14.59
C VAL A 142 7.33 -15.31 14.17
N ILE A 143 8.34 -15.90 14.81
CA ILE A 143 9.74 -15.62 14.45
C ILE A 143 10.22 -16.57 13.37
N LEU A 144 11.23 -16.15 12.62
CA LEU A 144 11.95 -17.06 11.74
C LEU A 144 12.89 -17.94 12.58
N PRO A 145 13.20 -19.18 12.15
CA PRO A 145 14.22 -19.97 12.80
C PRO A 145 15.59 -19.27 12.79
N ASP A 146 16.42 -19.53 13.80
CA ASP A 146 17.80 -19.02 13.89
C ASP A 146 18.62 -20.02 14.75
N PRO A 147 19.69 -20.65 14.21
CA PRO A 147 20.23 -20.52 12.85
C PRO A 147 19.37 -21.22 11.80
N ILE A 148 19.50 -20.79 10.53
CA ILE A 148 18.91 -21.47 9.36
C ILE A 148 20.00 -21.73 8.34
N ASP A 149 20.19 -23.01 8.02
CA ASP A 149 21.03 -23.42 6.90
C ASP A 149 20.21 -23.55 5.60
N ASP A 150 18.94 -23.95 5.69
CA ASP A 150 18.06 -24.11 4.53
C ASP A 150 16.59 -23.87 4.90
N PHE A 151 15.82 -23.34 3.94
CA PHE A 151 14.37 -23.19 4.03
C PHE A 151 13.77 -23.42 2.63
N PRO A 152 13.70 -24.68 2.16
CA PRO A 152 13.38 -24.98 0.75
C PRO A 152 12.04 -24.41 0.29
N ALA A 153 11.03 -24.43 1.15
CA ALA A 153 9.70 -23.89 0.87
C ALA A 153 9.72 -22.40 0.50
N PHE A 154 10.73 -21.65 0.94
CA PHE A 154 10.85 -20.20 0.70
C PHE A 154 11.84 -19.88 -0.44
N SER A 155 12.44 -20.89 -1.07
CA SER A 155 13.43 -20.69 -2.14
C SER A 155 12.88 -19.89 -3.35
N GLN A 156 11.57 -19.96 -3.59
CA GLN A 156 10.87 -19.24 -4.67
C GLN A 156 10.09 -18.01 -4.18
N LEU A 157 10.33 -17.55 -2.95
CA LEU A 157 9.58 -16.47 -2.34
C LEU A 157 9.88 -15.13 -3.04
N HIS A 158 8.84 -14.38 -3.35
CA HIS A 158 8.88 -13.06 -3.98
C HIS A 158 8.63 -11.93 -2.97
N LYS A 159 7.73 -12.20 -2.02
CA LYS A 159 7.33 -11.27 -0.96
C LYS A 159 7.39 -11.95 0.41
N LEU A 160 8.08 -11.31 1.33
CA LEU A 160 8.11 -11.69 2.74
C LEU A 160 7.62 -10.53 3.59
N THR A 161 6.64 -10.79 4.46
CA THR A 161 6.11 -9.84 5.43
C THR A 161 6.26 -10.42 6.82
N ILE A 162 6.94 -9.68 7.69
CA ILE A 162 7.17 -10.05 9.09
C ILE A 162 6.63 -8.93 9.96
N ILE A 163 5.71 -9.28 10.85
CA ILE A 163 5.04 -8.34 11.73
C ILE A 163 5.23 -8.82 13.16
N HIS A 164 5.84 -7.97 13.97
CA HIS A 164 6.01 -8.16 15.39
C HIS A 164 5.40 -6.99 16.16
N PRO A 165 4.90 -7.23 17.38
CA PRO A 165 4.42 -6.17 18.24
C PRO A 165 5.49 -5.06 18.48
N PRO A 166 5.09 -3.78 18.63
CA PRO A 166 6.02 -2.65 18.75
C PRO A 166 7.02 -2.70 19.92
N ALA A 167 6.75 -3.49 20.97
CA ALA A 167 7.69 -3.64 22.09
C ALA A 167 8.77 -4.72 21.84
N THR A 168 8.95 -5.16 20.59
CA THR A 168 9.80 -6.29 20.22
C THR A 168 11.16 -5.83 19.72
N VAL A 169 12.20 -6.52 20.15
CA VAL A 169 13.52 -6.48 19.50
C VAL A 169 13.70 -7.77 18.71
N THR A 170 14.02 -7.66 17.42
CA THR A 170 14.23 -8.80 16.50
C THR A 170 15.44 -8.57 15.60
N ASN A 171 16.16 -9.64 15.27
CA ASN A 171 17.22 -9.55 14.27
C ASN A 171 16.65 -9.22 12.89
N PHE A 172 17.36 -8.40 12.12
CA PHE A 172 17.10 -8.21 10.70
C PHE A 172 17.30 -9.56 9.98
N PRO A 173 16.36 -10.01 9.12
CA PRO A 173 16.40 -11.36 8.54
C PRO A 173 17.39 -11.47 7.37
N ALA A 174 18.66 -11.10 7.57
CA ALA A 174 19.68 -11.06 6.52
C ALA A 174 19.87 -12.43 5.83
N ARG A 175 19.83 -13.52 6.61
CA ARG A 175 19.94 -14.89 6.09
C ARG A 175 18.85 -15.26 5.10
N PHE A 176 17.64 -14.70 5.22
CA PHE A 176 16.58 -14.97 4.23
C PHE A 176 16.86 -14.33 2.89
N LEU A 177 17.66 -13.26 2.83
CA LEU A 177 18.13 -12.67 1.57
C LEU A 177 19.10 -13.60 0.83
N GLU A 178 19.82 -14.45 1.57
CA GLU A 178 20.71 -15.48 1.02
C GLU A 178 19.91 -16.65 0.43
N ILE A 179 18.87 -17.09 1.14
CA ILE A 179 18.04 -18.26 0.79
C ILE A 179 17.02 -17.91 -0.30
N CYS A 180 16.30 -16.80 -0.16
CA CYS A 180 15.21 -16.40 -1.04
C CYS A 180 15.74 -15.61 -2.24
N ARG A 181 16.22 -16.32 -3.26
CA ARG A 181 16.87 -15.69 -4.44
C ARG A 181 15.92 -14.81 -5.26
N ASN A 182 14.63 -15.09 -5.24
CA ASN A 182 13.62 -14.33 -5.98
C ASN A 182 12.96 -13.23 -5.14
N LEU A 183 13.41 -13.00 -3.91
CA LEU A 183 12.80 -12.02 -3.03
C LEU A 183 13.06 -10.62 -3.56
N HIS A 184 11.98 -9.91 -3.89
CA HIS A 184 12.05 -8.52 -4.36
C HIS A 184 11.26 -7.56 -3.47
N THR A 185 10.41 -8.08 -2.57
CA THR A 185 9.64 -7.27 -1.63
C THR A 185 9.82 -7.79 -0.21
N LEU A 186 10.30 -6.91 0.68
CA LEU A 186 10.42 -7.19 2.10
C LEU A 186 9.63 -6.16 2.91
N VAL A 187 8.75 -6.63 3.78
CA VAL A 187 7.98 -5.79 4.71
C VAL A 187 8.33 -6.21 6.14
N LEU A 188 8.87 -5.28 6.91
CA LEU A 188 9.23 -5.48 8.32
C LEU A 188 8.44 -4.51 9.18
N ARG A 189 7.71 -5.04 10.15
CA ARG A 189 7.09 -4.27 11.22
C ARG A 189 7.54 -4.83 12.56
N SER A 190 8.17 -4.01 13.40
CA SER A 190 8.67 -4.45 14.71
C SER A 190 8.87 -3.23 15.62
N GLY A 191 9.34 -3.45 16.85
CA GLY A 191 9.82 -2.35 17.68
C GLY A 191 11.17 -1.86 17.20
N ARG A 192 12.18 -2.72 17.38
CA ARG A 192 13.57 -2.45 17.04
C ARG A 192 14.16 -3.62 16.26
N LEU A 193 14.98 -3.29 15.26
CA LEU A 193 15.77 -4.26 14.52
C LEU A 193 17.23 -4.23 15.00
N THR A 194 17.78 -5.41 15.27
CA THR A 194 19.21 -5.61 15.51
C THR A 194 19.87 -6.14 14.25
N PHE A 195 21.12 -5.75 14.00
CA PHE A 195 21.85 -6.18 12.82
C PHE A 195 23.12 -6.93 13.22
N GLU A 196 23.47 -7.93 12.40
CA GLU A 196 24.78 -8.58 12.45
C GLU A 196 25.91 -7.55 12.25
N GLU A 197 27.08 -7.80 12.84
CA GLU A 197 28.25 -6.91 12.71
C GLU A 197 28.79 -6.90 11.26
N GLN A 198 28.71 -8.02 10.56
CA GLN A 198 29.21 -8.18 9.20
C GLN A 198 28.16 -8.87 8.33
N TRP A 199 27.77 -8.20 7.24
CA TRP A 199 26.87 -8.79 6.26
C TRP A 199 27.66 -9.69 5.32
N SER A 200 27.13 -10.88 5.05
CA SER A 200 27.69 -11.77 4.04
C SER A 200 27.54 -11.16 2.64
N THR A 201 28.42 -11.54 1.71
CA THR A 201 28.30 -11.15 0.29
C THR A 201 26.95 -11.59 -0.29
N ALA A 202 26.45 -12.77 0.08
CA ALA A 202 25.18 -13.30 -0.40
C ALA A 202 23.98 -12.49 0.13
N ALA A 203 24.03 -12.01 1.38
CA ALA A 203 22.99 -11.17 1.95
C ALA A 203 22.95 -9.79 1.27
N LEU A 204 24.12 -9.21 0.98
CA LEU A 204 24.24 -7.95 0.23
C LEU A 204 23.73 -8.10 -1.21
N GLU A 205 24.03 -9.21 -1.88
CA GLU A 205 23.47 -9.54 -3.19
C GLU A 205 21.94 -9.72 -3.11
N GLY A 206 21.44 -10.34 -2.05
CA GLY A 206 20.00 -10.45 -1.85
C GLY A 206 19.32 -9.12 -1.60
N LEU A 207 20.00 -8.23 -0.89
CA LEU A 207 19.50 -6.89 -0.64
C LEU A 207 19.42 -6.05 -1.91
N SER A 208 20.40 -6.18 -2.82
CA SER A 208 20.40 -5.45 -4.09
C SER A 208 19.32 -5.91 -5.07
N ARG A 209 18.73 -7.08 -4.86
CA ARG A 209 17.56 -7.56 -5.64
C ARG A 209 16.23 -6.99 -5.16
N LEU A 210 16.18 -6.39 -3.97
CA LEU A 210 14.95 -5.78 -3.48
C LEU A 210 14.55 -4.59 -4.36
N THR A 211 13.30 -4.63 -4.81
CA THR A 211 12.64 -3.51 -5.47
C THR A 211 11.83 -2.69 -4.47
N TRP A 212 11.34 -3.35 -3.42
CA TRP A 212 10.49 -2.79 -2.38
C TRP A 212 10.98 -3.18 -0.99
N LEU A 213 11.17 -2.16 -0.15
CA LEU A 213 11.42 -2.33 1.28
C LEU A 213 10.42 -1.47 2.06
N VAL A 214 9.63 -2.09 2.93
CA VAL A 214 8.67 -1.39 3.79
C VAL A 214 9.06 -1.63 5.24
N ILE A 215 9.29 -0.56 5.99
CA ILE A 215 9.81 -0.58 7.35
C ILE A 215 8.87 0.19 8.26
N ASP A 216 8.40 -0.46 9.32
CA ASP A 216 7.58 0.13 10.37
C ASP A 216 8.22 -0.22 11.71
N LEU A 217 8.86 0.78 12.32
CA LEU A 217 9.63 0.64 13.56
C LEU A 217 9.20 1.66 14.59
N ASP A 218 9.49 1.35 15.85
CA ASP A 218 9.45 2.31 16.94
C ASP A 218 10.25 3.57 16.55
N PRO A 219 9.77 4.79 16.86
CA PRO A 219 10.45 6.03 16.50
C PRO A 219 11.94 6.06 16.86
N LEU A 220 12.30 5.53 18.03
CA LEU A 220 13.68 5.55 18.51
C LEU A 220 14.63 4.58 17.78
N ALA A 221 14.08 3.66 16.98
CA ALA A 221 14.85 2.67 16.23
C ALA A 221 15.06 3.05 14.76
N ARG A 222 14.40 4.11 14.26
CA ARG A 222 14.41 4.49 12.83
C ARG A 222 15.78 5.02 12.40
N ASP A 223 16.41 5.86 13.22
CA ASP A 223 17.72 6.44 12.89
C ASP A 223 18.81 5.38 12.90
N GLU A 224 18.78 4.47 13.89
CA GLU A 224 19.67 3.31 13.92
C GLU A 224 19.48 2.45 12.66
N PHE A 225 18.24 2.20 12.25
CA PHE A 225 17.96 1.47 11.02
C PHE A 225 18.57 2.15 9.79
N VAL A 226 18.30 3.44 9.60
CA VAL A 226 18.83 4.22 8.47
C VAL A 226 20.35 4.23 8.45
N ALA A 227 20.99 4.42 9.61
CA ALA A 227 22.45 4.46 9.72
C ALA A 227 23.12 3.11 9.44
N ARG A 228 22.44 2.00 9.77
CA ARG A 228 23.02 0.65 9.67
C ARG A 228 22.62 -0.11 8.41
N MET A 229 21.56 0.29 7.71
CA MET A 229 21.07 -0.44 6.54
C MET A 229 22.02 -0.31 5.34
N PRO A 230 22.70 -1.39 4.90
CA PRO A 230 23.59 -1.30 3.76
C PRO A 230 22.79 -1.14 2.47
N LEU A 231 23.44 -0.61 1.44
CA LEU A 231 22.90 -0.53 0.06
C LEU A 231 21.51 0.12 -0.06
N MET A 232 21.06 0.88 0.93
CA MET A 232 19.75 1.57 0.91
C MET A 232 19.61 2.43 -0.36
N LYS A 233 20.72 3.03 -0.80
CA LYS A 233 20.85 3.79 -2.05
C LYS A 233 20.60 3.00 -3.34
N HIS A 234 20.52 1.67 -3.28
CA HIS A 234 20.31 0.80 -4.43
C HIS A 234 18.90 0.22 -4.49
N ILE A 235 18.11 0.36 -3.41
CA ILE A 235 16.74 -0.11 -3.39
C ILE A 235 15.85 0.96 -4.03
N PRO A 236 15.15 0.64 -5.14
CA PRO A 236 14.34 1.61 -5.87
C PRO A 236 13.26 2.26 -5.01
N SER A 237 12.48 1.46 -4.27
CA SER A 237 11.37 1.97 -3.46
C SER A 237 11.51 1.57 -2.00
N ILE A 238 11.57 2.57 -1.13
CA ILE A 238 11.57 2.38 0.33
C ILE A 238 10.44 3.17 0.97
N VAL A 239 9.68 2.51 1.84
CA VAL A 239 8.59 3.10 2.61
C VAL A 239 8.92 2.98 4.09
N MET A 240 8.83 4.10 4.82
CA MET A 240 9.11 4.14 6.25
C MET A 240 8.18 5.15 6.94
N LEU A 241 7.97 5.01 8.25
CA LEU A 241 7.51 6.14 9.06
C LEU A 241 8.64 7.19 9.19
N PRO A 242 8.35 8.48 9.39
CA PRO A 242 9.35 9.54 9.49
C PRO A 242 10.42 9.23 10.54
N PRO A 243 11.71 9.37 10.21
CA PRO A 243 12.74 9.42 11.23
C PRO A 243 12.57 10.70 12.06
N PRO A 244 12.87 10.66 13.36
CA PRO A 244 12.77 11.83 14.23
C PRO A 244 13.81 12.93 13.92
N ASP A 245 14.94 12.60 13.29
CA ASP A 245 16.02 13.58 13.04
C ASP A 245 16.24 13.90 11.55
N ILE A 246 16.76 15.11 11.31
CA ILE A 246 16.98 15.66 9.97
C ILE A 246 18.06 14.90 9.20
N ASP A 247 19.12 14.46 9.87
CA ASP A 247 20.24 13.77 9.24
C ASP A 247 19.79 12.37 8.79
N ALA A 248 19.02 11.66 9.61
CA ALA A 248 18.36 10.41 9.25
C ALA A 248 17.36 10.60 8.11
N ALA A 249 16.59 11.68 8.08
CA ALA A 249 15.71 11.99 6.95
C ALA A 249 16.51 12.14 5.64
N TYR A 250 17.60 12.92 5.63
CA TYR A 250 18.44 13.07 4.43
C TYR A 250 19.21 11.78 4.09
N ASN A 251 19.67 11.02 5.08
CA ASN A 251 20.28 9.72 4.86
C ASN A 251 19.29 8.74 4.21
N PHE A 252 18.01 8.77 4.61
CA PHE A 252 16.95 7.98 3.98
C PHE A 252 16.71 8.38 2.52
N LEU A 253 16.86 9.66 2.18
CA LEU A 253 16.78 10.15 0.81
C LEU A 253 17.96 9.75 -0.08
N VAL A 254 19.04 9.16 0.48
CA VAL A 254 20.18 8.73 -0.32
C VAL A 254 19.74 7.76 -1.42
N GLY A 255 20.15 8.08 -2.65
CA GLY A 255 19.78 7.37 -3.87
C GLY A 255 18.76 8.13 -4.71
N VAL A 256 17.94 9.00 -4.11
CA VAL A 256 17.08 9.93 -4.83
C VAL A 256 17.90 11.18 -5.14
N GLY A 257 18.09 11.51 -6.43
CA GLY A 257 18.88 12.65 -6.85
C GLY A 257 18.08 13.94 -6.94
N SER A 258 18.60 15.05 -6.42
CA SER A 258 18.04 16.41 -6.61
C SER A 258 18.21 16.92 -8.05
N PRO A 259 17.25 17.67 -8.61
CA PRO A 259 16.01 18.10 -7.97
C PRO A 259 14.94 16.99 -7.91
N PHE A 260 14.06 17.06 -6.92
CA PHE A 260 13.07 16.05 -6.57
C PHE A 260 11.67 16.38 -7.07
N ASN A 261 10.86 15.35 -7.30
CA ASN A 261 9.41 15.46 -7.32
C ASN A 261 8.85 15.05 -5.97
N VAL A 262 8.10 15.93 -5.33
CA VAL A 262 7.52 15.70 -4.00
C VAL A 262 6.02 15.52 -4.12
N GLY A 263 5.44 14.52 -3.48
CA GLY A 263 4.01 14.25 -3.46
C GLY A 263 3.47 14.16 -2.03
N LEU A 264 2.48 14.98 -1.69
CA LEU A 264 1.70 14.96 -0.45
C LEU A 264 0.34 14.31 -0.77
N ILE A 265 0.30 12.98 -0.70
CA ILE A 265 -0.80 12.17 -1.24
C ILE A 265 -1.65 11.57 -0.14
N PHE A 266 -2.95 11.89 -0.14
CA PHE A 266 -3.91 11.33 0.79
C PHE A 266 -4.02 9.81 0.60
N LYS A 267 -3.97 9.07 1.71
CA LYS A 267 -4.03 7.61 1.70
C LYS A 267 -5.33 7.09 2.29
N CYS A 268 -5.66 7.53 3.49
CA CYS A 268 -6.90 7.17 4.19
C CYS A 268 -7.25 8.30 5.19
N PRO A 269 -8.42 8.24 5.85
CA PRO A 269 -8.89 9.33 6.73
C PRO A 269 -7.92 9.76 7.83
N ASN A 270 -6.96 8.91 8.21
CA ASN A 270 -5.99 9.20 9.26
C ASN A 270 -4.55 9.28 8.75
N GLU A 271 -4.29 8.96 7.47
CA GLU A 271 -2.92 8.85 6.95
C GLU A 271 -2.78 9.53 5.59
N PHE A 272 -1.62 10.11 5.36
CA PHE A 272 -1.16 10.51 4.03
C PHE A 272 0.29 10.08 3.83
N CYS A 273 0.83 10.31 2.64
CA CYS A 273 2.21 9.99 2.33
C CYS A 273 2.94 11.23 1.83
N VAL A 274 4.18 11.42 2.30
CA VAL A 274 5.16 12.29 1.66
C VAL A 274 6.02 11.41 0.77
N ILE A 275 5.94 11.62 -0.53
CA ILE A 275 6.67 10.86 -1.54
C ILE A 275 7.76 11.76 -2.09
N VAL A 276 9.00 11.30 -2.10
CA VAL A 276 10.13 11.98 -2.74
C VAL A 276 10.65 11.07 -3.85
N GLU A 277 10.61 11.58 -5.07
CA GLU A 277 10.92 10.84 -6.29
C GLU A 277 11.98 11.55 -7.13
N ASP A 278 12.83 10.76 -7.78
CA ASP A 278 13.73 11.20 -8.83
C ASP A 278 13.30 10.56 -10.15
N ASP A 279 12.61 11.33 -11.00
CA ASP A 279 12.09 10.91 -12.31
C ASP A 279 13.18 10.30 -13.21
N ARG A 280 14.47 10.61 -12.98
CA ARG A 280 15.58 10.15 -13.81
C ARG A 280 16.00 8.72 -13.47
N SER A 281 16.02 8.39 -12.18
CA SER A 281 16.39 7.05 -11.69
C SER A 281 15.17 6.16 -11.45
N GLY A 282 13.99 6.74 -11.31
CA GLY A 282 12.76 6.05 -10.89
C GLY A 282 12.78 5.66 -9.40
N TYR A 283 13.70 6.23 -8.61
CA TYR A 283 13.82 5.91 -7.20
C TYR A 283 12.83 6.74 -6.38
N ILE A 284 12.23 6.08 -5.40
CA ILE A 284 11.13 6.61 -4.60
C ILE A 284 11.42 6.36 -3.11
N ARG A 285 11.18 7.39 -2.31
CA ARG A 285 11.15 7.33 -0.86
C ARG A 285 9.79 7.79 -0.39
N VAL A 286 9.17 7.00 0.49
CA VAL A 286 7.84 7.29 1.00
C VAL A 286 7.89 7.37 2.52
N PHE A 287 7.47 8.51 3.05
CA PHE A 287 7.18 8.69 4.46
C PHE A 287 5.67 8.51 4.66
N ILE A 288 5.28 7.68 5.62
CA ILE A 288 3.87 7.54 6.03
C ILE A 288 3.61 8.55 7.16
N GLU A 289 2.68 9.47 6.92
CA GLU A 289 2.30 10.52 7.87
C GLU A 289 0.89 10.28 8.42
N PHE A 290 0.63 10.84 9.61
CA PHE A 290 -0.69 10.84 10.23
C PHE A 290 -1.30 12.24 10.23
N ILE A 291 -2.59 12.34 9.92
CA ILE A 291 -3.30 13.62 9.74
C ILE A 291 -3.43 14.40 11.05
N ASP A 292 -3.66 13.70 12.16
CA ASP A 292 -3.81 14.27 13.50
C ASP A 292 -2.57 15.02 13.97
N LEU A 293 -1.39 14.59 13.53
CA LEU A 293 -0.14 15.30 13.79
C LEU A 293 -0.20 16.71 13.19
N TYR A 294 -0.81 16.95 12.03
CA TYR A 294 -0.77 18.26 11.34
C TYR A 294 -1.91 19.21 11.71
N GLU A 295 -2.75 18.86 12.69
CA GLU A 295 -3.85 19.73 13.15
C GLU A 295 -3.34 20.96 13.92
N ARG A 296 -2.14 20.85 14.51
CA ARG A 296 -1.45 21.96 15.18
C ARG A 296 -0.65 22.75 14.15
N GLY A 297 -0.42 24.03 14.40
CA GLY A 297 0.47 24.84 13.55
C GLY A 297 1.94 24.44 13.70
N PRO A 298 2.81 24.81 12.73
CA PRO A 298 4.23 24.47 12.74
C PRO A 298 4.95 24.93 14.01
N ASP A 299 4.61 26.10 14.54
CA ASP A 299 5.26 26.67 15.74
C ASP A 299 4.99 25.88 17.05
N ALA A 300 4.05 24.93 17.03
CA ALA A 300 3.59 24.22 18.22
C ALA A 300 3.69 22.70 18.10
N ASN A 301 4.50 22.21 17.15
CA ASN A 301 4.42 20.82 16.73
C ASN A 301 5.77 20.20 16.38
N ASP A 302 6.43 19.63 17.38
CA ASP A 302 7.73 18.99 17.25
C ASP A 302 7.65 17.58 16.59
N GLU A 303 6.46 17.11 16.21
CA GLU A 303 6.21 15.74 15.72
C GLU A 303 5.97 15.66 14.20
N VAL A 304 6.03 16.79 13.48
CA VAL A 304 5.82 16.79 12.02
C VAL A 304 7.02 16.27 11.27
N ASN A 305 6.81 15.92 10.00
CA ASN A 305 7.89 15.55 9.12
C ASN A 305 8.92 16.69 9.00
N ILE A 306 10.15 16.40 9.43
CA ILE A 306 11.25 17.35 9.46
C ILE A 306 11.63 17.92 8.09
N LEU A 307 11.27 17.25 6.98
CA LEU A 307 11.47 17.77 5.63
C LEU A 307 10.54 18.95 5.30
N LEU A 308 9.37 19.04 5.95
CA LEU A 308 8.44 20.14 5.75
C LEU A 308 8.82 21.39 6.55
N GLU A 309 9.62 21.23 7.61
CA GLU A 309 10.14 22.34 8.41
C GLU A 309 11.46 22.90 7.89
N ASN A 310 12.15 22.15 7.03
CA ASN A 310 13.43 22.51 6.46
C ASN A 310 13.29 23.52 5.31
N ASP A 311 13.94 24.68 5.40
CA ASP A 311 13.89 25.74 4.39
C ASP A 311 14.81 25.50 3.16
N GLU A 312 15.79 24.61 3.28
CA GLU A 312 16.67 24.16 2.19
C GLU A 312 16.05 23.04 1.34
N PHE A 313 15.14 22.23 1.90
CA PHE A 313 14.53 21.11 1.20
C PHE A 313 13.70 21.58 -0.02
N PRO A 314 12.81 22.59 0.08
CA PRO A 314 12.03 23.11 -1.06
C PRO A 314 12.87 23.66 -2.21
N LYS A 315 14.09 24.15 -1.95
CA LYS A 315 15.01 24.62 -2.99
C LYS A 315 15.50 23.49 -3.90
N GLN A 316 15.35 22.25 -3.45
CA GLN A 316 15.69 21.03 -4.17
C GLN A 316 14.48 20.40 -4.85
N VAL A 317 13.28 20.99 -4.76
CA VAL A 317 12.05 20.41 -5.32
C VAL A 317 11.75 21.02 -6.69
N GLU A 318 11.70 20.18 -7.72
CA GLU A 318 11.29 20.56 -9.08
C GLU A 318 9.77 20.70 -9.20
N SER A 319 9.02 19.76 -8.61
CA SER A 319 7.56 19.83 -8.60
C SER A 319 6.95 19.28 -7.32
N LEU A 320 5.84 19.87 -6.90
CA LEU A 320 5.06 19.46 -5.72
C LEU A 320 3.69 18.98 -6.19
N SER A 321 3.28 17.80 -5.77
CA SER A 321 1.93 17.26 -5.93
C SER A 321 1.23 17.25 -4.58
N VAL A 322 0.00 17.74 -4.50
CA VAL A 322 -0.78 17.82 -3.26
C VAL A 322 -2.18 17.30 -3.52
N SER A 323 -2.65 16.40 -2.68
CA SER A 323 -4.07 16.02 -2.68
C SER A 323 -4.91 17.17 -2.17
N LEU A 324 -5.93 17.59 -2.91
CA LEU A 324 -6.73 18.76 -2.57
C LEU A 324 -7.36 18.65 -1.17
N CYS A 325 -7.76 17.45 -0.74
CA CYS A 325 -8.30 17.21 0.60
C CYS A 325 -7.30 17.44 1.75
N LEU A 326 -6.00 17.55 1.46
CA LEU A 326 -4.95 17.88 2.43
C LEU A 326 -4.56 19.36 2.41
N TRP A 327 -5.10 20.15 1.49
CA TRP A 327 -4.64 21.52 1.25
C TRP A 327 -4.69 22.38 2.52
N ASP A 328 -5.86 22.51 3.13
CA ASP A 328 -6.07 23.38 4.30
C ASP A 328 -5.28 22.95 5.54
N LEU A 329 -4.99 21.65 5.63
CA LEU A 329 -4.17 21.05 6.68
C LEU A 329 -2.70 21.41 6.48
N LEU A 330 -2.19 21.28 5.25
CA LEU A 330 -0.77 21.39 4.95
C LEU A 330 -0.31 22.80 4.56
N VAL A 331 -1.21 23.73 4.23
CA VAL A 331 -0.86 25.13 3.89
C VAL A 331 0.11 25.79 4.89
N PRO A 332 -0.05 25.66 6.22
CA PRO A 332 0.88 26.21 7.19
C PRO A 332 2.33 25.71 7.02
N TYR A 333 2.49 24.49 6.51
CA TYR A 333 3.77 23.79 6.32
C TYR A 333 4.36 23.97 4.92
N MET A 334 3.61 24.57 3.98
CA MET A 334 4.03 24.73 2.59
C MET A 334 4.55 26.14 2.28
N SER A 335 4.71 27.02 3.28
CA SER A 335 5.15 28.41 3.10
C SER A 335 6.52 28.53 2.41
N TYR A 336 7.44 27.60 2.68
CA TYR A 336 8.76 27.55 2.05
C TYR A 336 8.75 27.14 0.56
N TYR A 337 7.63 26.64 0.04
CA TYR A 337 7.46 26.25 -1.36
C TYR A 337 7.04 27.41 -2.28
N ALA A 338 7.04 28.66 -1.78
CA ALA A 338 6.63 29.83 -2.57
C ALA A 338 7.45 30.01 -3.88
N GLY A 339 8.69 29.54 -3.91
CA GLY A 339 9.59 29.57 -5.07
C GLY A 339 9.40 28.44 -6.08
N LEU A 340 8.41 27.57 -5.90
CA LEU A 340 8.21 26.40 -6.76
C LEU A 340 7.62 26.77 -8.13
N ALA A 341 8.20 26.24 -9.21
CA ALA A 341 7.76 26.52 -10.58
C ALA A 341 6.55 25.69 -11.04
N LYS A 342 6.33 24.51 -10.45
CA LYS A 342 5.28 23.57 -10.88
C LYS A 342 4.55 22.93 -9.71
N LEU A 343 3.23 23.11 -9.67
CA LEU A 343 2.33 22.54 -8.67
C LEU A 343 1.33 21.60 -9.35
N VAL A 344 1.11 20.43 -8.75
CA VAL A 344 0.13 19.43 -9.18
C VAL A 344 -0.93 19.29 -8.09
N ILE A 345 -2.20 19.52 -8.44
CA ILE A 345 -3.33 19.33 -7.55
C ILE A 345 -4.04 18.04 -7.91
N SER A 346 -4.01 17.11 -6.97
CA SER A 346 -4.61 15.79 -7.09
C SER A 346 -6.03 15.77 -6.52
N LEU A 347 -6.99 15.33 -7.32
CA LEU A 347 -8.40 15.21 -6.96
C LEU A 347 -8.73 13.74 -6.67
N ALA A 348 -9.06 13.43 -5.42
CA ALA A 348 -9.65 12.14 -5.04
C ALA A 348 -11.16 12.19 -5.29
N THR A 349 -11.70 11.27 -6.10
CA THR A 349 -13.13 11.32 -6.49
C THR A 349 -13.85 10.05 -6.06
N PRO A 350 -14.56 10.04 -4.93
CA PRO A 350 -15.42 8.90 -4.60
C PRO A 350 -16.61 8.80 -5.56
N ASP A 351 -17.05 9.92 -6.15
CA ASP A 351 -18.09 9.98 -7.17
C ASP A 351 -17.55 10.63 -8.47
N PRO A 352 -17.50 9.91 -9.60
CA PRO A 352 -17.02 10.46 -10.87
C PRO A 352 -17.91 11.58 -11.44
N PHE A 353 -19.10 11.79 -10.89
CA PHE A 353 -20.03 12.82 -11.35
C PHE A 353 -20.07 14.06 -10.43
N SER A 354 -19.39 14.03 -9.28
CA SER A 354 -19.34 15.20 -8.41
C SER A 354 -18.48 16.30 -9.02
N VAL A 355 -19.00 17.53 -9.01
CA VAL A 355 -18.24 18.72 -9.39
C VAL A 355 -17.36 19.12 -8.22
N HIS A 356 -16.05 19.03 -8.39
CA HIS A 356 -15.07 19.42 -7.38
C HIS A 356 -14.97 20.93 -7.32
N ARG A 357 -15.07 21.47 -6.10
CA ARG A 357 -14.68 22.83 -5.81
C ARG A 357 -13.19 22.87 -5.57
N LEU A 358 -12.53 23.89 -6.12
CA LEU A 358 -11.13 24.19 -5.88
C LEU A 358 -11.09 25.38 -4.91
N ASP A 359 -11.20 25.08 -3.63
CA ASP A 359 -11.14 26.03 -2.53
C ASP A 359 -10.03 25.66 -1.55
N GLY A 360 -9.70 26.60 -0.67
CA GLY A 360 -8.75 26.38 0.41
C GLY A 360 -8.14 27.66 0.96
N LYS A 361 -7.33 27.52 2.00
CA LYS A 361 -6.57 28.60 2.62
C LYS A 361 -5.57 29.20 1.61
N PRO A 362 -5.45 30.53 1.54
CA PRO A 362 -4.50 31.16 0.64
C PRO A 362 -3.04 30.86 0.99
N LEU A 363 -2.23 30.61 -0.03
CA LEU A 363 -0.78 30.44 0.03
C LEU A 363 -0.15 30.96 -1.25
N ALA A 364 0.77 31.93 -1.14
CA ALA A 364 1.36 32.58 -2.30
C ALA A 364 2.49 31.74 -2.94
N PHE A 365 2.32 31.38 -4.21
CA PHE A 365 3.38 30.81 -5.04
C PHE A 365 3.88 31.84 -6.06
N VAL A 366 4.90 32.60 -5.67
CA VAL A 366 5.41 33.75 -6.47
C VAL A 366 6.09 33.31 -7.77
N ALA A 367 6.66 32.12 -7.80
CA ALA A 367 7.39 31.59 -8.96
C ALA A 367 6.61 30.53 -9.75
N LEU A 368 5.34 30.28 -9.42
CA LEU A 368 4.56 29.22 -10.07
C LEU A 368 4.32 29.56 -11.54
N GLU A 369 4.81 28.71 -12.43
CA GLU A 369 4.61 28.82 -13.88
C GLU A 369 3.53 27.87 -14.38
N VAL A 370 3.49 26.65 -13.82
CA VAL A 370 2.63 25.55 -14.27
C VAL A 370 1.75 25.04 -13.13
N LEU A 371 0.44 25.11 -13.33
CA LEU A 371 -0.54 24.39 -12.53
C LEU A 371 -1.00 23.14 -13.29
N VAL A 372 -0.89 21.97 -12.68
CA VAL A 372 -1.50 20.73 -13.17
C VAL A 372 -2.67 20.39 -12.25
N ILE A 373 -3.83 20.06 -12.80
CA ILE A 373 -4.95 19.49 -12.06
C ILE A 373 -5.18 18.08 -12.60
N GLU A 374 -5.16 17.10 -11.72
CA GLU A 374 -5.29 15.69 -12.10
C GLU A 374 -6.26 14.91 -11.22
N ALA A 375 -7.06 14.05 -11.83
CA ALA A 375 -7.83 13.06 -11.09
C ALA A 375 -6.89 11.94 -10.63
N LEU A 376 -6.99 11.49 -9.38
CA LEU A 376 -6.16 10.38 -8.87
C LEU A 376 -6.61 9.03 -9.43
N ASP A 377 -7.92 8.83 -9.52
CA ASP A 377 -8.54 7.56 -9.89
C ASP A 377 -8.54 7.30 -11.40
N ALA A 378 -8.97 6.09 -11.80
CA ALA A 378 -9.17 5.74 -13.22
C ALA A 378 -10.30 6.56 -13.89
N HIS A 379 -11.09 7.27 -13.09
CA HIS A 379 -12.20 8.09 -13.56
C HIS A 379 -11.79 9.54 -13.82
N TYR A 380 -12.64 10.25 -14.56
CA TYR A 380 -12.46 11.67 -14.78
C TYR A 380 -13.03 12.46 -13.59
N ALA A 381 -12.33 13.51 -13.17
CA ALA A 381 -12.88 14.51 -12.25
C ALA A 381 -13.53 15.66 -13.05
N VAL A 382 -14.56 16.29 -12.50
CA VAL A 382 -15.20 17.48 -13.12
C VAL A 382 -14.92 18.71 -12.26
N VAL A 383 -14.40 19.78 -12.87
CA VAL A 383 -14.15 21.07 -12.19
C VAL A 383 -14.82 22.22 -12.96
N ARG A 384 -15.12 23.31 -12.26
CA ARG A 384 -15.65 24.53 -12.87
C ARG A 384 -14.53 25.42 -13.38
N PRO A 385 -14.61 25.99 -14.60
CA PRO A 385 -13.63 26.95 -15.08
C PRO A 385 -13.42 28.14 -14.12
N GLY A 386 -14.52 28.64 -13.52
CA GLY A 386 -14.46 29.73 -12.53
C GLY A 386 -13.67 29.35 -11.28
N ASP A 387 -13.84 28.12 -10.78
CA ASP A 387 -13.13 27.62 -9.60
C ASP A 387 -11.63 27.48 -9.90
N VAL A 388 -11.23 27.07 -11.11
CA VAL A 388 -9.80 27.00 -11.50
C VAL A 388 -9.15 28.38 -11.46
N ILE A 389 -9.81 29.40 -12.02
CA ILE A 389 -9.29 30.78 -12.03
C ILE A 389 -9.23 31.33 -10.60
N HIS A 390 -10.31 31.15 -9.84
CA HIS A 390 -10.37 31.56 -8.44
C HIS A 390 -9.25 30.91 -7.62
N PHE A 391 -9.03 29.60 -7.80
CA PHE A 391 -7.99 28.87 -7.10
C PHE A 391 -6.60 29.45 -7.42
N VAL A 392 -6.28 29.71 -8.68
CA VAL A 392 -4.97 30.30 -9.04
C VAL A 392 -4.80 31.73 -8.50
N ASP A 393 -5.82 32.57 -8.62
CA ASP A 393 -5.67 33.99 -8.34
C ASP A 393 -5.85 34.32 -6.85
N GLN A 394 -6.70 33.58 -6.12
CA GLN A 394 -7.05 33.87 -4.72
C GLN A 394 -6.43 32.88 -3.74
N VAL A 395 -6.43 31.59 -4.08
CA VAL A 395 -5.88 30.54 -3.20
C VAL A 395 -4.37 30.45 -3.37
N LEU A 396 -3.87 30.22 -4.60
CA LEU A 396 -2.43 30.12 -4.88
C LEU A 396 -1.73 31.49 -4.97
N GLN A 397 -2.50 32.58 -5.13
CA GLN A 397 -2.01 33.94 -5.38
C GLN A 397 -0.90 34.00 -6.45
N ALA A 398 -1.00 33.13 -7.45
CA ALA A 398 0.04 32.85 -8.43
C ALA A 398 -0.17 33.68 -9.70
N SER A 399 0.06 34.99 -9.60
CA SER A 399 -0.16 35.94 -10.70
C SER A 399 0.66 35.65 -11.97
N HIS A 400 1.79 34.96 -11.83
CA HIS A 400 2.68 34.56 -12.93
C HIS A 400 2.35 33.18 -13.54
N CYS A 401 1.44 32.40 -12.95
CA CYS A 401 1.08 31.09 -13.46
C CYS A 401 0.29 31.24 -14.76
N ARG A 402 0.91 30.92 -15.90
CA ARG A 402 0.29 31.05 -17.25
C ARG A 402 0.00 29.72 -17.91
N LYS A 403 0.54 28.60 -17.40
CA LYS A 403 0.33 27.28 -17.98
C LYS A 403 -0.59 26.46 -17.07
N LEU A 404 -1.64 25.90 -17.65
CA LEU A 404 -2.53 24.95 -17.01
C LEU A 404 -2.38 23.58 -17.69
N GLU A 405 -2.42 22.49 -16.95
CA GLU A 405 -2.56 21.14 -17.51
C GLU A 405 -3.74 20.44 -16.83
N LEU A 406 -4.62 19.82 -17.62
CA LEU A 406 -5.77 19.07 -17.11
C LEU A 406 -5.61 17.60 -17.47
N ARG A 407 -5.35 16.75 -16.47
CA ARG A 407 -5.06 15.33 -16.67
C ARG A 407 -6.21 14.48 -16.14
N ARG A 408 -6.99 13.90 -17.04
CA ARG A 408 -8.26 13.22 -16.67
C ARG A 408 -9.21 14.14 -15.90
N VAL A 409 -9.19 15.43 -16.22
CA VAL A 409 -10.09 16.44 -15.64
C VAL A 409 -10.93 17.03 -16.77
N LEU A 410 -12.24 17.07 -16.56
CA LEU A 410 -13.21 17.67 -17.45
C LEU A 410 -13.67 19.00 -16.88
N LEU A 411 -13.90 19.98 -17.77
CA LEU A 411 -14.54 21.23 -17.39
C LEU A 411 -16.06 21.03 -17.37
N HIS A 412 -16.72 21.63 -16.39
CA HIS A 412 -18.17 21.58 -16.26
C HIS A 412 -18.84 22.25 -17.48
N TRP A 413 -19.60 21.48 -18.26
CA TRP A 413 -20.12 21.86 -19.57
C TRP A 413 -21.13 23.03 -19.58
N GLN A 414 -21.71 23.38 -18.43
CA GLN A 414 -22.68 24.49 -18.33
C GLN A 414 -22.00 25.85 -18.17
N GLU A 415 -20.69 25.91 -18.00
CA GLU A 415 -19.95 27.14 -17.75
C GLU A 415 -19.10 27.56 -18.95
N ASP A 416 -19.00 28.87 -19.16
CA ASP A 416 -18.18 29.43 -20.22
C ASP A 416 -16.68 29.26 -19.87
N ALA A 417 -15.94 28.60 -20.77
CA ALA A 417 -14.50 28.42 -20.63
C ALA A 417 -13.70 29.62 -21.18
N ALA A 418 -14.34 30.60 -21.85
CA ALA A 418 -13.69 31.82 -22.36
C ALA A 418 -12.77 32.52 -21.35
N PRO A 419 -13.15 32.69 -20.06
CA PRO A 419 -12.27 33.30 -19.06
C PRO A 419 -10.99 32.50 -18.81
N LEU A 420 -11.06 31.17 -18.90
CA LEU A 420 -9.92 30.28 -18.67
C LEU A 420 -8.88 30.44 -19.79
N TYR A 421 -9.31 30.51 -21.06
CA TYR A 421 -8.41 30.80 -22.19
C TYR A 421 -7.78 32.20 -22.16
N LYS A 422 -8.46 33.17 -21.54
CA LYS A 422 -7.89 34.50 -21.34
C LYS A 422 -6.84 34.51 -20.25
N ARG A 423 -7.01 33.66 -19.23
CA ARG A 423 -6.13 33.61 -18.05
C ARG A 423 -4.85 32.82 -18.30
N PHE A 424 -4.93 31.72 -19.04
CA PHE A 424 -3.82 30.81 -19.33
C PHE A 424 -3.43 30.88 -20.81
N ASP A 425 -2.15 30.69 -21.09
CA ASP A 425 -1.65 30.59 -22.45
C ASP A 425 -2.34 29.42 -23.16
N HIS A 426 -2.57 29.54 -24.48
CA HIS A 426 -3.33 28.57 -25.29
C HIS A 426 -2.70 27.16 -25.39
N ASN A 427 -1.68 26.89 -24.58
CA ASN A 427 -0.94 25.64 -24.51
C ASN A 427 -1.37 24.75 -23.34
N TYR A 428 -2.62 24.84 -22.85
CA TYR A 428 -3.06 23.88 -21.85
C TYR A 428 -3.34 22.53 -22.52
N ARG A 429 -2.70 21.48 -22.01
CA ARG A 429 -2.81 20.12 -22.55
C ARG A 429 -3.92 19.36 -21.83
N ILE A 430 -4.83 18.76 -22.60
CA ILE A 430 -5.74 17.73 -22.11
C ILE A 430 -5.12 16.39 -22.49
N SER A 431 -4.50 15.70 -21.55
CA SER A 431 -4.01 14.34 -21.78
C SER A 431 -5.15 13.35 -21.58
N GLN A 432 -5.58 12.71 -22.66
CA GLN A 432 -6.32 11.45 -22.58
C GLN A 432 -5.28 10.34 -22.59
N GLY A 433 -5.34 9.43 -21.61
CA GLY A 433 -4.34 8.37 -21.43
C GLY A 433 -3.97 7.69 -22.76
N SER A 434 -2.67 7.70 -23.05
CA SER A 434 -1.93 7.09 -24.19
C SER A 434 -1.95 7.75 -25.57
N LYS A 435 -2.65 8.87 -25.82
CA LYS A 435 -2.47 9.65 -27.08
C LYS A 435 -2.47 11.15 -26.85
N THR A 436 -1.29 11.77 -27.01
CA THR A 436 -1.12 13.23 -27.08
C THR A 436 -1.65 13.74 -28.42
N THR A 437 -2.90 14.21 -28.41
CA THR A 437 -3.43 15.05 -29.50
C THR A 437 -3.43 16.51 -29.05
N ASN A 438 -2.97 17.43 -29.91
CA ASN A 438 -3.34 18.85 -29.81
C ASN A 438 -4.86 18.93 -29.99
N ALA A 439 -5.62 18.90 -28.90
CA ALA A 439 -7.06 18.67 -28.94
C ALA A 439 -7.82 20.01 -28.91
N GLY A 440 -8.60 20.26 -29.98
CA GLY A 440 -9.85 20.99 -29.86
C GLY A 440 -10.81 20.21 -28.96
N ILE A 441 -11.56 20.90 -28.11
CA ILE A 441 -12.37 20.28 -27.06
C ILE A 441 -13.56 19.52 -27.63
N TYR A 442 -13.73 18.29 -27.15
CA TYR A 442 -14.98 17.56 -27.22
C TYR A 442 -15.79 17.85 -25.95
N LEU A 443 -16.84 18.67 -26.08
CA LEU A 443 -17.85 18.86 -25.04
C LEU A 443 -18.70 17.58 -24.96
N TYR A 444 -18.44 16.73 -23.96
CA TYR A 444 -19.29 15.55 -23.71
C TYR A 444 -20.54 15.95 -22.93
N ARG A 445 -21.71 15.81 -23.56
CA ARG A 445 -23.00 15.87 -22.87
C ARG A 445 -23.26 14.51 -22.21
N LEU A 446 -22.98 14.41 -20.91
CA LEU A 446 -23.25 13.18 -20.14
C LEU A 446 -24.77 12.92 -20.08
N PRO A 447 -25.24 11.67 -20.32
CA PRO A 447 -26.65 11.34 -20.16
C PRO A 447 -27.03 11.33 -18.67
N GLN A 448 -28.06 12.10 -18.31
CA GLN A 448 -28.60 12.09 -16.95
C GLN A 448 -29.25 10.72 -16.65
N ARG A 449 -28.64 9.93 -15.77
CA ARG A 449 -29.28 8.75 -15.17
C ARG A 449 -29.68 9.06 -13.73
N LYS A 450 -30.91 8.67 -13.35
CA LYS A 450 -31.42 8.76 -11.98
C LYS A 450 -30.51 7.97 -11.03
N ALA A 451 -29.96 8.65 -10.03
CA ALA A 451 -29.12 8.07 -8.99
C ALA A 451 -29.86 6.96 -8.22
N ARG A 452 -29.20 5.82 -8.02
CA ARG A 452 -29.62 4.79 -7.06
C ARG A 452 -28.92 5.02 -5.72
N ASP A 453 -29.64 4.66 -4.66
CA ASP A 453 -29.31 4.83 -3.25
C ASP A 453 -27.87 4.39 -2.88
N PRO A 454 -27.02 5.30 -2.34
CA PRO A 454 -25.62 5.02 -2.03
C PRO A 454 -25.37 4.27 -0.70
N ARG A 455 -26.41 3.86 0.05
CA ARG A 455 -26.25 3.30 1.41
C ARG A 455 -25.83 1.82 1.53
N ARG A 456 -25.09 1.23 0.57
CA ARG A 456 -24.77 -0.22 0.58
C ARG A 456 -23.30 -0.64 0.45
N PHE A 457 -22.33 0.27 0.52
CA PHE A 457 -20.90 -0.07 0.39
C PHE A 457 -20.03 0.54 1.49
N ALA A 458 -20.34 0.24 2.76
CA ALA A 458 -19.50 0.62 3.90
C ALA A 458 -19.49 -0.50 4.94
N ALA A 459 -18.84 -1.61 4.61
CA ALA A 459 -18.40 -2.65 5.54
C ALA A 459 -17.67 -3.71 4.72
N LEU A 460 -16.35 -3.60 4.60
CA LEU A 460 -15.36 -4.64 4.25
C LEU A 460 -14.02 -3.94 4.00
N GLU A 461 -13.48 -3.26 5.02
CA GLU A 461 -12.11 -2.75 4.99
C GLU A 461 -11.23 -3.69 5.81
N GLY A 462 -10.51 -4.57 5.11
CA GLY A 462 -9.42 -5.33 5.69
C GLY A 462 -8.10 -4.53 5.63
N PRO A 463 -7.08 -4.89 6.45
CA PRO A 463 -5.79 -4.20 6.54
C PRO A 463 -4.92 -4.18 5.26
N CYS A 464 -5.40 -4.75 4.15
CA CYS A 464 -4.68 -4.88 2.88
C CYS A 464 -4.82 -3.65 1.93
N HIS A 465 -5.49 -2.57 2.37
CA HIS A 465 -5.71 -1.41 1.50
C HIS A 465 -4.45 -0.54 1.32
N SER A 466 -3.57 -0.49 2.32
CA SER A 466 -2.35 0.34 2.35
C SER A 466 -1.30 -0.10 1.32
N GLU A 467 -1.08 -1.41 1.17
CA GLU A 467 -0.14 -1.96 0.19
C GLU A 467 -0.63 -1.77 -1.25
N ARG A 468 -1.92 -1.97 -1.51
CA ARG A 468 -2.50 -1.72 -2.84
C ARG A 468 -2.42 -0.26 -3.23
N LEU A 469 -2.55 0.66 -2.28
CA LEU A 469 -2.39 2.08 -2.56
C LEU A 469 -0.93 2.44 -2.82
N LEU A 470 0.02 1.95 -2.00
CA LEU A 470 1.45 2.18 -2.24
C LEU A 470 1.90 1.58 -3.58
N LEU A 471 1.45 0.36 -3.91
CA LEU A 471 1.71 -0.26 -5.21
C LEU A 471 1.05 0.54 -6.35
N ARG A 472 -0.17 1.08 -6.17
CA ARG A 472 -0.84 1.94 -7.17
C ARG A 472 -0.16 3.28 -7.34
N ILE A 473 0.26 3.91 -6.25
CA ILE A 473 1.05 5.14 -6.23
C ILE A 473 2.33 4.88 -7.02
N ALA A 474 3.05 3.81 -6.72
CA ALA A 474 4.29 3.49 -7.41
C ALA A 474 4.11 3.06 -8.88
N THR A 475 3.09 2.25 -9.19
CA THR A 475 2.76 1.88 -10.57
C THR A 475 2.34 3.11 -11.38
N ARG A 476 1.76 4.12 -10.73
CA ARG A 476 1.38 5.38 -11.36
C ARG A 476 2.57 6.33 -11.55
N LEU A 477 3.46 6.43 -10.58
CA LEU A 477 4.71 7.19 -10.71
C LEU A 477 5.62 6.58 -11.79
N ALA A 478 5.70 5.25 -11.83
CA ALA A 478 6.36 4.49 -12.90
C ALA A 478 5.62 4.49 -14.25
N GLY A 479 4.45 5.14 -14.35
CA GLY A 479 3.57 5.17 -15.53
C GLY A 479 4.09 5.98 -16.73
N LYS A 480 5.40 5.91 -17.01
CA LYS A 480 6.04 6.42 -18.24
C LYS A 480 6.62 5.33 -19.16
N ASP A 481 6.69 4.06 -18.76
CA ASP A 481 7.18 3.00 -19.66
C ASP A 481 6.17 1.88 -19.91
N ASP A 482 5.79 1.76 -21.19
CA ASP A 482 5.22 0.58 -21.80
C ASP A 482 6.21 -0.60 -21.67
N MET A 483 6.13 -1.38 -20.59
CA MET A 483 6.60 -2.77 -20.65
C MET A 483 5.58 -3.60 -21.43
N ARG A 484 5.77 -3.65 -22.75
CA ARG A 484 5.36 -4.81 -23.54
C ARG A 484 6.13 -6.01 -23.02
N VAL A 485 5.49 -6.79 -22.16
CA VAL A 485 5.79 -8.22 -22.08
C VAL A 485 5.24 -8.81 -23.38
N CYS A 486 6.10 -8.91 -24.40
CA CYS A 486 5.86 -9.87 -25.47
C CYS A 486 6.02 -11.26 -24.85
N GLU A 487 4.99 -12.09 -25.02
CA GLU A 487 5.06 -13.55 -24.81
C GLU A 487 6.19 -14.19 -25.63
#